data_AF-A0A2J7ZQ31-F1
#
_entry.id   AF-A0A2J7ZQ31-F1
#
_cell.length_a   1.000
_cell.length_b   1.000
_cell.length_c   1.000
_cell.angle_alpha   90.00
_cell.angle_beta   90.00
_cell.angle_gamma   90.00
#
_symmetry.space_group_name_H-M   'P 1'
#
loop_
_entity.id
_entity.type
_entity.pdbx_description
1 polymer ?
#
loop_
_entity_poly.entity_id
_entity_poly.type
_entity_poly.pdbx_seq_one_letter_code
_entity_poly.pdbx_strand_id
1 'polypeptide(L)'
;MGIPGFNVWFAGEHKNAYVPLGKVRVDHLYIDLNSVLHNVMRKAKNHNHFHKLLHKRLHGILDATCPTKSVMLAVDGPAPLAKLLTQRDRRKVSKFIMKVVEREQQRELELQEQGQGQQADQEQQQQQQGQQGQQQQG
;
A
#
# COMPACT_ATOMS: atom_id res chain seq x y z
N MET A 1 2.33 -11.00 -3.98
CA MET A 1 3.19 -12.18 -4.26
C MET A 1 2.25 -13.38 -4.38
N GLY A 2 2.54 -14.31 -5.28
CA GLY A 2 1.71 -15.50 -5.52
C GLY A 2 1.13 -15.54 -6.93
N ILE A 3 0.67 -16.71 -7.34
CA ILE A 3 -0.04 -16.94 -8.59
C ILE A 3 -1.47 -16.41 -8.39
N PRO A 4 -1.94 -15.42 -9.17
CA PRO A 4 -3.28 -14.88 -9.04
C PRO A 4 -4.34 -15.99 -9.09
N GLY A 5 -5.30 -15.96 -8.17
CA GLY A 5 -6.38 -16.95 -8.09
C GLY A 5 -6.01 -18.31 -7.49
N PHE A 6 -4.72 -18.68 -7.44
CA PHE A 6 -4.31 -20.01 -6.98
C PHE A 6 -4.78 -20.33 -5.55
N ASN A 7 -4.52 -19.45 -4.59
CA ASN A 7 -4.94 -19.68 -3.20
C ASN A 7 -6.46 -19.76 -3.03
N VAL A 8 -7.22 -19.03 -3.85
CA VAL A 8 -8.70 -19.03 -3.79
C VAL A 8 -9.22 -20.37 -4.33
N TRP A 9 -8.71 -20.79 -5.48
CA TRP A 9 -9.04 -22.08 -6.08
C TRP A 9 -8.64 -23.24 -5.16
N PHE A 10 -7.41 -23.26 -4.66
CA PHE A 10 -6.88 -24.33 -3.82
C PHE A 10 -7.66 -24.47 -2.50
N ALA A 11 -8.06 -23.34 -1.90
CA ALA A 11 -8.89 -23.34 -0.69
C ALA A 11 -10.30 -23.89 -0.93
N GLY A 12 -10.88 -23.63 -2.11
CA GLY A 12 -12.19 -24.15 -2.48
C GLY A 12 -12.16 -25.67 -2.72
N GLU A 13 -11.14 -26.13 -3.46
CA GLU A 13 -11.01 -27.53 -3.89
C GLU A 13 -10.51 -28.46 -2.77
N HIS A 14 -9.57 -27.99 -1.95
CA HIS A 14 -8.87 -28.83 -0.97
C HIS A 14 -9.09 -28.35 0.47
N LYS A 15 -10.35 -28.36 0.92
CA LYS A 15 -10.72 -27.93 2.29
C LYS A 15 -9.95 -28.65 3.40
N ASN A 16 -9.66 -29.93 3.21
CA ASN A 16 -8.94 -30.77 4.19
C ASN A 16 -7.45 -30.42 4.30
N ALA A 17 -6.90 -29.62 3.38
CA ALA A 17 -5.51 -29.14 3.46
C ALA A 17 -5.35 -28.00 4.48
N TYR A 18 -6.45 -27.46 5.02
CA TYR A 18 -6.44 -26.33 5.94
C TYR A 18 -6.78 -26.80 7.35
N VAL A 19 -5.91 -26.48 8.30
CA VAL A 19 -6.14 -26.70 9.72
C VAL A 19 -6.08 -25.35 10.44
N PRO A 20 -7.00 -25.06 11.37
CA PRO A 20 -6.91 -23.87 12.20
C PRO A 20 -5.57 -23.79 12.93
N LEU A 21 -4.97 -22.60 12.91
CA LEU A 21 -3.80 -22.28 13.73
C LEU A 21 -4.10 -22.58 15.21
N GLY A 22 -3.12 -23.15 15.92
CA GLY A 22 -3.24 -23.58 17.32
C GLY A 22 -3.69 -25.03 17.52
N LYS A 23 -4.25 -25.71 16.51
CA LYS A 23 -4.54 -27.16 16.59
C LYS A 23 -3.33 -28.05 16.28
N VAL A 24 -2.24 -27.44 15.82
CA VAL A 24 -1.02 -28.15 15.40
C VAL A 24 0.14 -27.62 16.22
N ARG A 25 0.95 -28.54 16.73
CA ARG A 25 2.22 -28.22 17.38
C ARG A 25 3.22 -27.76 16.33
N VAL A 26 3.75 -26.55 16.49
CA VAL A 26 4.80 -26.01 15.61
C VAL A 26 6.13 -26.12 16.34
N ASP A 27 7.06 -26.91 15.80
CA ASP A 27 8.41 -27.01 16.33
C ASP A 27 9.31 -25.89 15.80
N HIS A 28 9.31 -25.75 14.48
CA HIS A 28 10.18 -24.84 13.74
C HIS A 28 9.32 -23.92 12.87
N LEU A 29 9.50 -22.63 13.03
CA LEU A 29 8.79 -21.61 12.26
C LEU A 29 9.75 -20.91 11.29
N TYR A 30 9.41 -20.89 10.01
CA TYR A 30 10.17 -20.21 8.97
C TYR A 30 9.35 -19.03 8.43
N ILE A 31 9.91 -17.82 8.49
CA ILE A 31 9.26 -16.61 8.04
C ILE A 31 10.05 -16.04 6.87
N ASP A 32 9.42 -16.00 5.69
CA ASP A 32 9.88 -15.15 4.58
C ASP A 32 9.64 -13.69 4.96
N LEU A 33 10.72 -13.02 5.38
CA LEU A 33 10.68 -11.67 5.89
C LEU A 33 10.40 -10.65 4.78
N ASN A 34 10.71 -10.95 3.52
CA ASN A 34 10.49 -10.02 2.42
C ASN A 34 9.01 -9.71 2.21
N SER A 35 8.15 -10.73 2.30
CA SER A 35 6.70 -10.54 2.23
C SER A 35 6.18 -9.68 3.39
N VAL A 36 6.70 -9.89 4.60
CA VAL A 36 6.34 -9.11 5.79
C VAL A 36 6.78 -7.66 5.62
N LEU A 37 8.04 -7.43 5.26
CA LEU A 37 8.62 -6.10 5.05
C LEU A 37 7.87 -5.33 3.96
N HIS A 38 7.55 -5.96 2.82
CA HIS A 38 6.78 -5.31 1.76
C HIS A 38 5.42 -4.78 2.25
N ASN A 39 4.72 -5.54 3.11
CA ASN A 39 3.43 -5.13 3.63
C ASN A 39 3.56 -4.05 4.70
N VAL A 40 4.55 -4.15 5.57
CA VAL A 40 4.79 -3.18 6.65
C VAL A 40 5.29 -1.85 6.09
N MET A 41 6.27 -1.86 5.19
CA MET A 41 6.82 -0.65 4.57
C MET A 41 5.74 0.13 3.80
N ARG A 42 4.84 -0.54 3.08
CA ARG A 42 3.73 0.13 2.37
C ARG A 42 2.81 0.92 3.31
N LYS A 43 2.68 0.50 4.57
CA LYS A 43 1.79 1.12 5.57
C LYS A 43 2.53 2.11 6.49
N ALA A 44 3.84 2.02 6.56
CA ALA A 44 4.65 2.86 7.43
C ALA A 44 4.69 4.30 6.90
N LYS A 45 4.53 5.28 7.80
CA LYS A 45 4.63 6.71 7.48
C LYS A 45 6.03 7.26 7.67
N ASN A 46 6.81 6.62 8.53
CA ASN A 46 8.17 6.99 8.88
C ASN A 46 8.89 5.78 9.52
N HIS A 47 10.18 5.93 9.81
CA HIS A 47 11.04 4.86 10.31
C HIS A 47 10.56 4.28 11.66
N ASN A 48 10.15 5.12 12.61
CA ASN A 48 9.66 4.66 13.91
C ASN A 48 8.34 3.91 13.79
N HIS A 49 7.43 4.37 12.92
CA HIS A 49 6.18 3.68 12.65
C HIS A 49 6.42 2.32 11.99
N PHE A 50 7.41 2.23 11.08
CA PHE A 50 7.83 0.98 10.46
C PHE A 50 8.23 -0.07 11.52
N HIS A 51 9.10 0.28 12.47
CA HIS A 51 9.52 -0.66 13.53
C HIS A 51 8.34 -1.14 14.37
N LYS A 52 7.45 -0.23 14.79
CA LYS A 52 6.24 -0.60 15.54
C LYS A 52 5.36 -1.60 14.78
N LEU A 53 5.14 -1.37 13.49
CA LEU A 53 4.35 -2.28 12.65
C LEU A 53 5.05 -3.63 12.43
N LEU A 54 6.38 -3.63 12.26
CA LEU A 54 7.15 -4.84 12.07
C LEU A 54 7.10 -5.71 13.33
N HIS A 55 7.40 -5.14 14.50
CA HIS A 55 7.30 -5.85 15.78
C HIS A 55 5.89 -6.37 16.02
N LYS A 56 4.86 -5.54 15.82
CA LYS A 56 3.46 -5.99 15.96
C LYS A 56 3.14 -7.17 15.04
N ARG A 57 3.62 -7.15 13.80
CA ARG A 57 3.35 -8.23 12.84
C ARG A 57 4.08 -9.51 13.20
N LEU A 58 5.35 -9.42 13.58
CA LEU A 58 6.13 -10.60 14.00
C LEU A 58 5.57 -11.20 15.29
N HIS A 59 5.22 -10.36 16.27
CA HIS A 59 4.61 -10.80 17.52
C HIS A 59 3.31 -11.58 17.26
N GLY A 60 2.39 -11.02 16.45
CA GLY A 60 1.16 -11.73 16.10
C GLY A 60 1.37 -13.04 15.33
N ILE A 61 2.47 -13.20 14.59
CA ILE A 61 2.80 -14.49 13.96
C ILE A 61 3.27 -15.49 15.03
N LEU A 62 4.12 -15.06 15.96
CA LEU A 62 4.65 -15.89 17.05
C LEU A 62 3.53 -16.34 17.99
N ASP A 63 2.63 -15.43 18.38
CA ASP A 63 1.50 -15.73 19.26
C ASP A 63 0.53 -16.74 18.62
N ALA A 64 0.34 -16.65 17.30
CA ALA A 64 -0.55 -17.55 16.58
C ALA A 64 0.05 -18.94 16.34
N THR A 65 1.38 -19.08 16.42
CA THR A 65 2.08 -20.32 16.04
C THR A 65 2.78 -21.02 17.20
N CYS A 66 3.13 -20.29 18.27
CA CYS A 66 3.78 -20.80 19.49
C CYS A 66 4.91 -21.82 19.21
N PRO A 67 5.94 -21.46 18.42
CA PRO A 67 6.99 -22.40 18.03
C PRO A 67 7.81 -22.87 19.24
N THR A 68 8.03 -24.18 19.37
CA THR A 68 8.67 -24.75 20.56
C THR A 68 10.18 -24.97 20.47
N LYS A 69 10.78 -24.91 19.28
CA LYS A 69 12.23 -25.16 19.09
C LYS A 69 12.96 -24.00 18.45
N SER A 70 12.53 -23.53 17.28
CA SER A 70 13.23 -22.43 16.61
C SER A 70 12.35 -21.55 15.73
N VAL A 71 12.83 -20.33 15.51
CA VAL A 71 12.27 -19.36 14.55
C VAL A 71 13.39 -18.92 13.63
N MET A 72 13.19 -19.09 12.32
CA MET A 72 14.10 -18.63 11.28
C MET A 72 13.46 -17.47 10.52
N LEU A 73 14.11 -16.32 10.52
CA LEU A 73 13.76 -15.18 9.67
C LEU A 73 14.64 -15.21 8.43
N ALA A 74 14.03 -15.45 7.27
CA ALA A 74 14.74 -15.52 6.00
C ALA A 74 14.57 -14.20 5.22
N VAL A 75 15.68 -13.60 4.82
CA VAL A 75 15.72 -12.44 3.92
C VAL A 75 16.33 -12.91 2.60
N ASP A 76 15.71 -12.58 1.46
CA ASP A 76 16.31 -12.97 0.16
C ASP A 76 17.69 -12.30 0.02
N GLY A 77 18.70 -13.12 -0.27
CA GLY A 77 19.99 -12.67 -0.77
C GLY A 77 20.00 -12.52 -2.30
N PRO A 78 21.19 -12.53 -2.93
CA PRO A 78 21.33 -12.56 -4.38
C PRO A 78 20.57 -13.74 -4.99
N ALA A 79 19.70 -13.45 -5.96
CA ALA A 79 18.86 -14.45 -6.61
C ALA A 79 19.50 -14.98 -7.91
N PRO A 80 19.15 -16.19 -8.36
CA PRO A 80 19.53 -16.68 -9.69
C PRO A 80 19.03 -15.77 -10.82
N LEU A 81 19.72 -15.78 -11.97
CA LEU A 81 19.42 -14.89 -13.11
C LEU A 81 17.95 -14.92 -13.53
N ALA A 82 17.34 -16.11 -13.64
CA ALA A 82 15.94 -16.25 -14.01
C ALA A 82 15.00 -15.48 -13.05
N LYS A 83 15.21 -15.61 -11.73
CA LYS A 83 14.42 -14.88 -10.72
C LYS A 83 14.71 -13.38 -10.79
N LEU A 84 15.95 -12.97 -11.06
CA LEU A 84 16.32 -11.56 -11.22
C LEU A 84 15.62 -10.89 -12.41
N LEU A 85 15.53 -11.57 -13.56
CA LEU A 85 14.83 -11.06 -14.74
C LEU A 85 13.34 -10.83 -14.43
N THR A 86 12.65 -11.82 -13.88
CA THR A 86 11.24 -11.69 -13.49
C THR A 86 11.03 -10.58 -12.46
N GLN A 87 11.92 -10.45 -11.46
CA GLN A 87 11.83 -9.36 -10.48
C GLN A 87 12.11 -7.99 -11.10
N ARG A 88 13.04 -7.90 -12.06
CA ARG A 88 13.34 -6.66 -12.79
C ARG A 88 12.12 -6.18 -13.55
N ASP A 89 11.45 -7.07 -14.29
CA ASP A 89 10.31 -6.69 -15.10
C ASP A 89 9.10 -6.30 -14.23
N ARG A 90 8.88 -7.01 -13.12
CA ARG A 90 7.90 -6.62 -12.09
C ARG A 90 8.16 -5.21 -11.55
N ARG A 91 9.43 -4.86 -11.28
CA ARG A 91 9.82 -3.51 -10.80
C ARG A 91 9.61 -2.44 -11.85
N LYS A 92 9.84 -2.73 -13.13
CA LYS A 92 9.59 -1.78 -14.24
C LYS A 92 8.11 -1.41 -14.33
N VAL A 93 7.22 -2.40 -14.31
CA VAL A 93 5.77 -2.20 -14.36
C VAL A 93 5.31 -1.35 -13.18
N SER A 94 5.76 -1.65 -11.96
CA SER A 94 5.39 -0.86 -10.78
C SER A 94 5.82 0.60 -10.87
N LYS A 95 7.01 0.88 -11.42
CA LYS A 95 7.49 2.26 -11.61
C LYS A 95 6.69 3.00 -12.69
N PHE A 96 6.35 2.31 -13.77
CA PHE A 96 5.54 2.88 -14.83
C PHE A 96 4.15 3.28 -14.33
N ILE A 97 3.48 2.38 -13.61
CA ILE A 97 2.15 2.65 -13.03
C ILE A 97 2.21 3.83 -12.07
N MET A 98 3.19 3.89 -11.17
CA MET A 98 3.36 5.03 -10.25
C MET A 98 3.46 6.38 -10.99
N LYS A 99 4.28 6.45 -12.05
CA LYS A 99 4.39 7.67 -12.88
C LYS A 99 3.10 8.06 -13.59
N VAL A 100 2.25 7.09 -13.93
CA VAL A 100 0.94 7.39 -14.53
C VAL A 100 0.02 7.96 -13.45
N VAL A 101 -0.07 7.30 -12.28
CA VAL A 101 -0.89 7.76 -11.16
C VAL A 101 -0.50 9.16 -10.69
N GLU A 102 0.79 9.45 -10.55
CA GLU A 102 1.29 10.79 -10.18
C GLU A 102 0.85 11.87 -11.17
N ARG A 103 0.89 11.57 -12.47
CA ARG A 103 0.46 12.52 -13.52
C ARG A 103 -1.05 12.76 -13.53
N GLU A 104 -1.86 11.76 -13.23
CA GLU A 104 -3.31 11.95 -13.11
C GLU A 104 -3.67 12.77 -11.87
N GLN A 105 -3.05 12.50 -10.72
CA GLN A 105 -3.26 13.29 -9.50
C GLN A 105 -2.89 14.76 -9.68
N GLN A 106 -1.79 15.03 -10.40
CA GLN A 106 -1.36 16.39 -10.66
C GLN A 106 -2.34 17.13 -11.59
N ARG A 107 -2.88 16.43 -12.61
CA ARG A 107 -3.94 16.99 -13.46
C ARG A 107 -5.23 17.27 -12.70
N GLU A 108 -5.63 16.40 -11.78
CA GLU A 108 -6.81 16.63 -10.93
C GLU A 108 -6.63 17.84 -10.02
N LEU A 109 -5.44 18.03 -9.43
CA LEU A 109 -5.11 19.20 -8.62
C LEU A 109 -5.14 20.50 -9.44
N GLU A 110 -4.51 20.50 -10.62
CA GLU A 110 -4.53 21.66 -11.53
C GLU A 110 -5.95 22.06 -11.93
N LEU A 111 -6.84 21.08 -12.19
CA LEU A 111 -8.24 21.34 -12.50
C LEU A 111 -9.02 21.91 -11.30
N GLN A 112 -8.74 21.45 -10.07
CA GLN A 112 -9.35 21.99 -8.86
C GLN A 112 -8.90 23.41 -8.57
N GLU A 113 -7.62 23.73 -8.76
CA GLU A 113 -7.08 25.08 -8.58
C GLU A 113 -7.66 26.05 -9.62
N GLN A 114 -7.80 25.62 -10.88
CA GLN A 114 -8.45 26.42 -11.93
C GLN A 114 -9.93 26.68 -11.64
N GLY A 115 -10.65 25.69 -11.11
CA GLY A 115 -12.06 25.85 -10.71
C GLY A 115 -12.25 26.82 -9.55
N GLN A 116 -11.38 26.77 -8.53
CA GLN A 116 -11.42 27.69 -7.39
C GLN A 116 -11.05 29.13 -7.78
N GLY A 117 -10.06 29.31 -8.66
CA GLY A 117 -9.69 30.64 -9.17
C GLY A 117 -10.83 31.31 -9.94
N GLN A 118 -11.53 30.57 -10.80
CA GLN A 118 -12.67 31.09 -11.55
C GLN A 118 -13.86 31.47 -10.67
N GLN A 119 -14.11 30.73 -9.57
CA GLN A 119 -15.14 31.08 -8.59
C GLN A 119 -14.80 32.34 -7.80
N ALA A 120 -13.55 32.48 -7.35
CA ALA A 120 -13.08 33.66 -6.63
C ALA A 120 -13.15 34.95 -7.49
N ASP A 121 -12.81 34.85 -8.78
CA ASP A 121 -12.90 35.97 -9.72
C ASP A 121 -14.35 36.38 -10.00
N GLN A 122 -15.29 35.43 -10.10
CA GLN A 122 -16.72 35.72 -10.26
C GLN A 122 -17.33 36.40 -9.02
N GLU A 123 -16.94 35.98 -7.81
CA GLU A 123 -17.41 36.61 -6.57
C GLU A 123 -16.89 38.05 -6.43
N GLN A 124 -15.64 38.32 -6.81
CA GLN A 124 -15.08 39.68 -6.80
C GLN A 124 -15.77 40.61 -7.80
N GLN A 125 -16.11 40.12 -9.00
CA GLN A 125 -16.83 40.92 -9.99
C GLN A 125 -18.26 41.25 -9.54
N GLN A 126 -18.96 40.32 -8.88
CA GLN A 126 -20.29 40.57 -8.32
C GLN A 126 -20.26 41.61 -7.19
N GLN A 127 -19.24 41.57 -6.32
CA GLN A 127 -19.08 42.56 -5.24
C GLN A 127 -18.78 43.97 -5.77
N GLN A 128 -17.96 44.10 -6.83
CA GLN A 128 -17.67 45.40 -7.45
C GLN A 128 -18.88 46.00 -8.17
N GLN A 129 -19.70 45.18 -8.85
CA GLN A 129 -20.94 45.65 -9.47
C GLN A 129 -22.00 46.07 -8.44
N GLY A 130 -22.06 45.40 -7.28
CA GLY A 130 -22.94 45.78 -6.18
C GLY A 130 -22.63 47.14 -5.55
N GLN A 131 -21.35 47.55 -5.51
CA GLN A 131 -20.95 48.85 -4.97
C GLN A 131 -21.19 50.03 -5.93
N GLN A 132 -21.11 49.81 -7.24
CA GLN A 132 -21.40 50.85 -8.25
C GLN A 132 -22.90 51.19 -8.36
N GLY A 133 -23.79 50.23 -8.05
CA GLY A 133 -25.24 50.46 -8.04
C GLY A 133 -25.74 51.35 -6.90
N GLN A 134 -25.00 51.47 -5.80
CA GLN A 134 -25.40 52.29 -4.64
C GLN A 134 -24.97 53.77 -4.75
N GLN A 135 -24.09 54.13 -5.69
CA GLN A 135 -23.63 55.52 -5.88
C GLN A 135 -24.46 56.34 -6.88
N GLN A 136 -25.44 55.74 -7.58
CA GLN A 136 -26.29 56.45 -8.55
C GLN A 136 -27.68 56.86 -8.02
N GLN A 137 -27.97 56.66 -6.72
CA GLN A 137 -29.24 57.07 -6.09
C GLN A 137 -29.11 58.19 -5.04
N GLY A 138 -27.96 58.87 -5.00
CA GLY A 138 -27.71 60.03 -4.12
C GLY A 138 -27.89 61.35 -4.84
#